data_AF-A0A0A1V4B1-F1
#
_entry.id   AF-A0A0A1V4B1-F1
#
_cell.length_a   1.000
_cell.length_b   1.000
_cell.length_c   1.000
_cell.angle_alpha   90.00
_cell.angle_beta   90.00
_cell.angle_gamma   90.00
#
_symmetry.space_group_name_H-M   'P 1'
#
loop_
_entity.id
_entity.type
_entity.pdbx_description
1 polymer ?
#
loop_
_entity_poly.entity_id
_entity_poly.type
_entity_poly.pdbx_seq_one_letter_code
_entity_poly.pdbx_strand_id
1 'polypeptide(L)'
;MLEKLTREFANHGMAIHCDIYTEDGYPTDTPVVLYFHAGGLVGWGRRAVPPWLVQTCWERKWPLVSASYRLMPQTTSKGLMEDVDAAYEFARNWRADGKKRRVIAAGSSGGFFPCVMLAHHNPVKPLALLSAQGINSFRHSFFNSSTMLTPEPIPDSVMAPIIAGPVVIGETRPDDPSAFDVGQLTPDGSRNPDYKPPARPQTPDDSDDAARLRGMLYDYYTHKNQWVELLGDVDPGYAWAKEDAAGAKARVEAWPPTVIFHGNADYDVELAVSEEMRDSLGEDKVTLLVAEGQGHLYDLVKFIEDDAPGMDTVREAVRCLDGIIARQ
;
A
#
# COMPACT_ATOMS: atom_id res chain seq x y z
N MET A 1 -9.00 1.48 24.30
CA MET A 1 -8.41 2.65 23.61
C MET A 1 -7.46 2.13 22.55
N LEU A 2 -7.43 2.73 21.37
CA LEU A 2 -6.51 2.35 20.31
C LEU A 2 -5.05 2.49 20.79
N GLU A 3 -4.25 1.45 20.60
CA GLU A 3 -2.83 1.43 20.92
C GLU A 3 -1.99 1.29 19.65
N LYS A 4 -0.76 1.83 19.69
CA LYS A 4 0.27 1.62 18.68
C LYS A 4 1.43 0.83 19.25
N LEU A 5 1.73 -0.32 18.65
CA LEU A 5 2.89 -1.15 18.98
C LEU A 5 3.85 -1.16 17.78
N THR A 6 5.15 -1.06 18.02
CA THR A 6 6.17 -1.33 16.98
C THR A 6 6.79 -2.71 17.25
N ARG A 7 6.91 -3.53 16.21
CA ARG A 7 7.50 -4.87 16.27
C ARG A 7 8.42 -5.11 15.08
N GLU A 8 9.52 -5.79 15.33
CA GLU A 8 10.34 -6.40 14.28
C GLU A 8 9.61 -7.64 13.75
N PHE A 9 9.47 -7.77 12.44
CA PHE A 9 8.87 -8.95 11.81
C PHE A 9 9.85 -9.72 10.91
N ALA A 10 10.96 -9.09 10.50
CA ALA A 10 12.00 -9.70 9.69
C ALA A 10 13.37 -9.07 9.98
N ASN A 11 14.43 -9.83 9.69
CA ASN A 11 15.80 -9.35 9.82
C ASN A 11 16.68 -9.91 8.69
N HIS A 12 17.13 -9.03 7.80
CA HIS A 12 18.00 -9.39 6.67
C HIS A 12 19.38 -8.72 6.79
N GLY A 13 19.95 -8.76 8.01
CA GLY A 13 21.09 -7.92 8.39
C GLY A 13 20.68 -6.49 8.77
N MET A 14 19.37 -6.20 8.70
CA MET A 14 18.71 -4.95 9.04
C MET A 14 17.34 -5.33 9.60
N ALA A 15 16.97 -4.80 10.77
CA ALA A 15 15.66 -5.08 11.38
C ALA A 15 14.55 -4.34 10.62
N ILE A 16 13.55 -5.08 10.14
CA ILE A 16 12.40 -4.54 9.44
C ILE A 16 11.20 -4.57 10.39
N HIS A 17 10.56 -3.41 10.52
CA HIS A 17 9.54 -3.18 11.52
C HIS A 17 8.16 -2.97 10.90
N CYS A 18 7.13 -3.31 11.68
CA CYS A 18 5.76 -2.89 11.44
C CYS A 18 5.23 -2.11 12.64
N ASP A 19 4.30 -1.21 12.36
CA ASP A 19 3.49 -0.52 13.36
C ASP A 19 2.11 -1.17 13.39
N ILE A 20 1.63 -1.49 14.58
CA ILE A 20 0.41 -2.27 14.81
C ILE A 20 -0.56 -1.41 15.59
N TYR A 21 -1.72 -1.14 14.99
CA TYR A 21 -2.83 -0.39 15.56
C TYR A 21 -3.92 -1.38 15.99
N THR A 22 -4.13 -1.50 17.29
CA THR A 22 -4.97 -2.57 17.88
C THR A 22 -5.43 -2.18 19.28
N GLU A 23 -6.33 -2.96 19.85
CA GLU A 23 -6.62 -2.93 21.30
C GLU A 23 -6.57 -4.35 21.88
N ASP A 24 -6.32 -4.45 23.18
CA ASP A 24 -6.49 -5.70 23.91
C ASP A 24 -7.96 -6.17 23.88
N GLY A 25 -8.15 -7.48 23.68
CA GLY A 25 -9.48 -8.08 23.62
C GLY A 25 -10.19 -7.97 22.26
N TYR A 26 -9.52 -7.49 21.20
CA TYR A 26 -10.02 -7.71 19.84
C TYR A 26 -10.25 -9.21 19.59
N PRO A 27 -11.40 -9.62 19.02
CA PRO A 27 -11.65 -11.03 18.74
C PRO A 27 -10.57 -11.64 17.84
N THR A 28 -10.28 -12.92 18.04
CA THR A 28 -9.21 -13.61 17.30
C THR A 28 -9.68 -14.19 15.96
N ASP A 29 -10.99 -14.19 15.70
CA ASP A 29 -11.65 -14.62 14.47
C ASP A 29 -11.86 -13.48 13.45
N THR A 30 -11.71 -12.22 13.88
CA THR A 30 -11.68 -11.07 12.97
C THR A 30 -10.43 -11.10 12.09
N PRO A 31 -10.50 -10.57 10.85
CA PRO A 31 -9.33 -10.45 10.01
C PRO A 31 -8.30 -9.48 10.62
N VAL A 32 -7.05 -9.65 10.19
CA VAL A 32 -5.98 -8.65 10.36
C VAL A 32 -5.85 -7.90 9.04
N VAL A 33 -5.77 -6.58 9.08
CA VAL A 33 -5.42 -5.78 7.90
C VAL A 33 -3.91 -5.63 7.87
N LEU A 34 -3.26 -6.17 6.84
CA LEU A 34 -1.86 -5.91 6.55
C LEU A 34 -1.78 -4.78 5.53
N TYR A 35 -1.24 -3.65 5.93
CA TYR A 35 -1.10 -2.46 5.10
C TYR A 35 0.35 -2.25 4.65
N PHE A 36 0.52 -1.99 3.36
CA PHE A 36 1.79 -1.57 2.76
C PHE A 36 1.68 -0.12 2.30
N HIS A 37 2.60 0.72 2.77
CA HIS A 37 2.59 2.16 2.54
C HIS A 37 2.85 2.55 1.07
N ALA A 38 2.39 3.74 0.70
CA ALA A 38 2.66 4.41 -0.57
C ALA A 38 4.14 4.82 -0.73
N GLY A 39 4.45 5.64 -1.74
CA GLY A 39 5.82 6.09 -2.05
C GLY A 39 6.48 5.35 -3.21
N GLY A 40 5.68 4.76 -4.11
CA GLY A 40 6.16 4.22 -5.39
C GLY A 40 7.22 3.11 -5.26
N LEU A 41 7.25 2.40 -4.13
CA LEU A 41 8.32 1.46 -3.73
C LEU A 41 9.71 2.07 -3.50
N VAL A 42 9.85 3.40 -3.61
CA VAL A 42 11.13 4.11 -3.51
C VAL A 42 11.22 5.01 -2.28
N GLY A 43 10.12 5.29 -1.57
CA GLY A 43 10.11 6.17 -0.42
C GLY A 43 9.04 5.83 0.63
N TRP A 44 8.91 6.73 1.61
CA TRP A 44 7.96 6.67 2.74
C TRP A 44 8.15 5.44 3.61
N GLY A 45 7.21 5.17 4.53
CA GLY A 45 7.31 4.09 5.50
C GLY A 45 6.04 3.83 6.29
N ARG A 46 6.11 2.85 7.20
CA ARG A 46 4.99 2.32 8.01
C ARG A 46 4.16 3.34 8.80
N ARG A 47 4.66 4.57 9.02
CA ARG A 47 3.87 5.63 9.67
C ARG A 47 2.89 6.33 8.73
N ALA A 48 3.12 6.28 7.42
CA ALA A 48 2.22 6.85 6.42
C ALA A 48 1.02 5.92 6.20
N VAL A 49 0.09 5.93 7.16
CA VAL A 49 -1.16 5.16 7.12
C VAL A 49 -2.34 6.14 7.20
N PRO A 50 -3.34 6.07 6.31
CA PRO A 50 -4.43 7.03 6.32
C PRO A 50 -5.29 6.93 7.59
N PRO A 51 -5.70 8.06 8.21
CA PRO A 51 -6.55 8.04 9.41
C PRO A 51 -7.85 7.26 9.22
N TRP A 52 -8.52 7.40 8.06
CA TRP A 52 -9.75 6.67 7.75
C TRP A 52 -9.57 5.15 7.82
N LEU A 53 -8.40 4.61 7.45
CA LEU A 53 -8.12 3.18 7.48
C LEU A 53 -7.95 2.71 8.93
N VAL A 54 -7.27 3.51 9.75
CA VAL A 54 -7.12 3.23 11.19
C VAL A 54 -8.49 3.23 11.87
N GLN A 55 -9.33 4.25 11.61
CA GLN A 55 -10.70 4.32 12.15
C GLN A 55 -11.55 3.12 11.70
N THR A 56 -11.51 2.80 10.40
CA THR A 56 -12.23 1.66 9.82
C THR A 56 -11.87 0.36 10.54
N CYS A 57 -10.58 0.11 10.75
CA CYS A 57 -10.08 -1.07 11.44
C CYS A 57 -10.47 -1.07 12.92
N TRP A 58 -10.36 0.08 13.60
CA TRP A 58 -10.69 0.21 15.01
C TRP A 58 -12.16 -0.07 15.30
N GLU A 59 -13.08 0.55 14.53
CA GLU A 59 -14.52 0.34 14.65
C GLU A 59 -14.92 -1.14 14.52
N ARG A 60 -14.22 -1.85 13.64
CA ARG A 60 -14.50 -3.26 13.30
C ARG A 60 -13.72 -4.25 14.15
N LYS A 61 -12.86 -3.76 15.05
CA LYS A 61 -11.96 -4.57 15.89
C LYS A 61 -11.04 -5.46 15.04
N TRP A 62 -10.53 -4.89 13.95
CA TRP A 62 -9.53 -5.51 13.09
C TRP A 62 -8.17 -4.94 13.47
N PRO A 63 -7.19 -5.77 13.90
CA PRO A 63 -5.84 -5.30 14.06
C PRO A 63 -5.29 -4.83 12.70
N LEU A 64 -4.67 -3.65 12.67
CA LEU A 64 -4.04 -3.08 11.49
C LEU A 64 -2.52 -3.14 11.66
N VAL A 65 -1.84 -3.89 10.80
CA VAL A 65 -0.38 -4.03 10.75
C VAL A 65 0.13 -3.24 9.55
N SER A 66 0.75 -2.09 9.77
CA SER A 66 1.42 -1.29 8.74
C SER A 66 2.89 -1.71 8.65
N ALA A 67 3.30 -2.33 7.55
CA ALA A 67 4.64 -2.91 7.40
C ALA A 67 5.57 -1.99 6.60
N SER A 68 6.79 -1.79 7.10
CA SER A 68 7.89 -1.27 6.28
C SER A 68 8.41 -2.38 5.36
N TYR A 69 9.00 -2.00 4.24
CA TYR A 69 9.72 -2.90 3.33
C TYR A 69 11.01 -2.24 2.84
N ARG A 70 11.97 -3.03 2.36
CA ARG A 70 13.16 -2.48 1.69
C ARG A 70 12.75 -1.84 0.37
N LEU A 71 13.34 -0.68 0.09
CA LEU A 71 12.95 0.18 -1.03
C LEU A 71 13.79 -0.11 -2.28
N MET A 72 13.18 0.05 -3.44
CA MET A 72 13.84 0.01 -4.74
C MET A 72 14.71 1.27 -4.93
N PRO A 73 15.79 1.20 -5.73
CA PRO A 73 16.32 0.03 -6.44
C PRO A 73 17.32 -0.81 -5.63
N GLN A 74 17.63 -0.41 -4.39
CA GLN A 74 18.74 -1.04 -3.66
C GLN A 74 18.39 -2.44 -3.16
N THR A 75 17.11 -2.71 -2.92
CA THR A 75 16.63 -4.10 -2.81
C THR A 75 16.33 -4.68 -4.19
N THR A 76 16.49 -5.99 -4.33
CA THR A 76 16.04 -6.72 -5.52
C THR A 76 14.55 -7.04 -5.41
N SER A 77 13.90 -7.40 -6.52
CA SER A 77 12.56 -7.99 -6.54
C SER A 77 12.42 -9.14 -5.53
N LYS A 78 13.42 -10.02 -5.45
CA LYS A 78 13.49 -11.10 -4.45
C LYS A 78 13.53 -10.56 -3.02
N GLY A 79 14.35 -9.54 -2.76
CA GLY A 79 14.42 -8.91 -1.44
C GLY A 79 13.10 -8.26 -1.03
N LEU A 80 12.40 -7.61 -1.97
CA LEU A 80 11.05 -7.11 -1.74
C LEU A 80 10.10 -8.27 -1.38
N MET A 81 10.13 -9.37 -2.12
CA MET A 81 9.26 -10.53 -1.84
C MET A 81 9.55 -11.19 -0.48
N GLU A 82 10.81 -11.27 -0.07
CA GLU A 82 11.19 -11.75 1.29
C GLU A 82 10.49 -10.91 2.38
N ASP A 83 10.48 -9.58 2.23
CA ASP A 83 9.85 -8.68 3.19
C ASP A 83 8.32 -8.82 3.17
N VAL A 84 7.73 -8.95 1.98
CA VAL A 84 6.28 -9.10 1.78
C VAL A 84 5.77 -10.41 2.37
N ASP A 85 6.44 -11.54 2.11
CA ASP A 85 6.07 -12.84 2.67
C ASP A 85 6.24 -12.87 4.20
N ALA A 86 7.31 -12.26 4.72
CA ALA A 86 7.52 -12.17 6.17
C ALA A 86 6.45 -11.31 6.86
N ALA A 87 6.07 -10.18 6.27
CA ALA A 87 4.99 -9.33 6.78
C ALA A 87 3.63 -10.05 6.75
N TYR A 88 3.35 -10.79 5.67
CA TYR A 88 2.12 -11.59 5.53
C TYR A 88 2.05 -12.70 6.59
N GLU A 89 3.14 -13.44 6.78
CA GLU A 89 3.21 -14.48 7.79
C GLU A 89 3.12 -13.91 9.22
N PHE A 90 3.74 -12.75 9.46
CA PHE A 90 3.59 -12.03 10.74
C PHE A 90 2.12 -11.67 11.01
N ALA A 91 1.42 -11.07 10.03
CA ALA A 91 0.01 -10.71 10.16
C ALA A 91 -0.88 -11.95 10.42
N ARG A 92 -0.60 -13.07 9.74
CA ARG A 92 -1.32 -14.34 9.97
C ARG A 92 -1.09 -14.93 11.36
N ASN A 93 0.03 -14.63 12.00
CA ASN A 93 0.37 -15.11 13.35
C ASN A 93 -0.01 -14.12 14.45
N TRP A 94 -0.49 -12.92 14.11
CA TRP A 94 -0.78 -11.87 15.08
C TRP A 94 -1.84 -12.31 16.10
N ARG A 95 -1.41 -12.52 17.35
CA ARG A 95 -2.24 -12.94 18.49
C ARG A 95 -3.22 -14.06 18.12
N ALA A 96 -2.70 -15.04 17.39
CA ALA A 96 -3.52 -16.02 16.71
C ALA A 96 -3.66 -17.33 17.51
N ASP A 97 -3.00 -17.45 18.67
CA ASP A 97 -3.04 -18.60 19.59
C ASP A 97 -2.92 -19.96 18.89
N GLY A 98 -2.01 -20.04 17.90
CA GLY A 98 -1.77 -21.24 17.11
C GLY A 98 -2.75 -21.47 15.94
N LYS A 99 -3.83 -20.69 15.83
CA LYS A 99 -4.65 -20.57 14.61
C LYS A 99 -3.98 -19.56 13.66
N LYS A 100 -4.26 -19.61 12.36
CA LYS A 100 -3.81 -18.55 11.42
C LYS A 100 -4.95 -17.55 11.25
N ARG A 101 -4.66 -16.25 11.40
CA ARG A 101 -5.60 -15.17 11.11
C ARG A 101 -5.88 -15.12 9.60
N ARG A 102 -7.11 -14.75 9.23
CA ARG A 102 -7.43 -14.29 7.87
C ARG A 102 -6.83 -12.89 7.70
N VAL A 103 -6.27 -12.59 6.54
CA VAL A 103 -5.60 -11.30 6.30
C VAL A 103 -6.24 -10.58 5.13
N ILE A 104 -6.60 -9.32 5.33
CA ILE A 104 -6.91 -8.38 4.25
C ILE A 104 -5.60 -7.68 3.89
N ALA A 105 -5.14 -7.80 2.65
CA ALA A 105 -3.94 -7.10 2.20
C ALA A 105 -4.35 -5.75 1.59
N ALA A 106 -3.91 -4.67 2.21
CA ALA A 106 -4.25 -3.31 1.84
C ALA A 106 -2.99 -2.54 1.41
N GLY A 107 -3.13 -1.64 0.46
CA GLY A 107 -2.01 -0.77 0.07
C GLY A 107 -2.47 0.47 -0.66
N SER A 108 -1.65 1.51 -0.59
CA SER A 108 -1.87 2.77 -1.29
C SER A 108 -0.78 2.99 -2.33
N SER A 109 -1.11 3.50 -3.52
CA SER A 109 -0.13 3.76 -4.59
C SER A 109 0.78 2.53 -4.82
N GLY A 110 2.11 2.69 -4.86
CA GLY A 110 3.08 1.60 -4.96
C GLY A 110 2.96 0.50 -3.89
N GLY A 111 2.39 0.80 -2.72
CA GLY A 111 2.16 -0.19 -1.66
C GLY A 111 1.11 -1.26 -2.02
N PHE A 112 0.27 -1.02 -3.04
CA PHE A 112 -0.64 -2.05 -3.51
C PHE A 112 0.06 -3.18 -4.29
N PHE A 113 1.24 -2.91 -4.87
CA PHE A 113 1.99 -3.91 -5.63
C PHE A 113 2.36 -5.14 -4.77
N PRO A 114 2.93 -5.00 -3.55
CA PRO A 114 3.07 -6.09 -2.58
C PRO A 114 1.82 -6.94 -2.36
N CYS A 115 0.64 -6.31 -2.27
CA CYS A 115 -0.63 -7.01 -2.04
C CYS A 115 -0.97 -7.92 -3.23
N VAL A 116 -0.76 -7.42 -4.44
CA VAL A 116 -0.99 -8.16 -5.69
C VAL A 116 0.05 -9.27 -5.86
N MET A 117 1.30 -9.06 -5.45
CA MET A 117 2.32 -10.11 -5.47
C MET A 117 1.98 -11.27 -4.53
N LEU A 118 1.43 -10.99 -3.33
CA LEU A 118 0.87 -12.05 -2.47
C LEU A 118 -0.24 -12.82 -3.18
N ALA A 119 -1.15 -12.13 -3.88
CA ALA A 119 -2.22 -12.78 -4.63
C ALA A 119 -1.70 -13.62 -5.81
N HIS A 120 -0.62 -13.22 -6.49
CA HIS A 120 -0.04 -14.01 -7.56
C HIS A 120 0.72 -15.25 -7.06
N HIS A 121 1.53 -15.10 -6.01
CA HIS A 121 2.58 -16.07 -5.67
C HIS A 121 2.30 -16.87 -4.41
N ASN A 122 1.60 -16.32 -3.42
CA ASN A 122 1.38 -17.01 -2.16
C ASN A 122 0.30 -18.10 -2.33
N PRO A 123 0.55 -19.35 -1.89
CA PRO A 123 -0.45 -20.42 -1.99
C PRO A 123 -1.64 -20.18 -1.06
N VAL A 124 -1.45 -19.46 0.05
CA VAL A 124 -2.55 -19.03 0.92
C VAL A 124 -2.92 -17.61 0.55
N LYS A 125 -4.09 -17.47 -0.08
CA LYS A 125 -4.57 -16.18 -0.56
C LYS A 125 -5.01 -15.27 0.59
N PRO A 126 -4.77 -13.95 0.50
CA PRO A 126 -5.48 -12.98 1.33
C PRO A 126 -6.99 -13.17 1.23
N LEU A 127 -7.70 -12.83 2.31
CA LEU A 127 -9.16 -12.82 2.36
C LEU A 127 -9.76 -11.85 1.33
N ALA A 128 -9.13 -10.69 1.20
CA ALA A 128 -9.45 -9.65 0.24
C ALA A 128 -8.22 -8.77 -0.02
N LEU A 129 -8.24 -8.06 -1.14
CA LEU A 129 -7.31 -6.96 -1.43
C LEU A 129 -8.04 -5.61 -1.34
N LEU A 130 -7.41 -4.61 -0.75
CA LEU A 130 -7.90 -3.22 -0.70
C LEU A 130 -6.86 -2.28 -1.30
N SER A 131 -7.24 -1.52 -2.32
CA SER A 131 -6.37 -0.58 -3.02
C SER A 131 -6.86 0.85 -2.90
N ALA A 132 -5.96 1.74 -2.50
CA ALA A 132 -6.13 3.19 -2.58
C ALA A 132 -5.24 3.72 -3.73
N GLN A 133 -5.84 3.99 -4.89
CA GLN A 133 -5.19 4.40 -6.15
C GLN A 133 -3.88 3.63 -6.43
N GLY A 134 -3.92 2.31 -6.27
CA GLY A 134 -2.73 1.47 -6.18
C GLY A 134 -2.15 1.01 -7.52
N ILE A 135 -0.83 0.84 -7.54
CA ILE A 135 -0.10 0.18 -8.63
C ILE A 135 -0.28 -1.33 -8.47
N ASN A 136 -0.96 -1.97 -9.41
CA ASN A 136 -1.22 -3.42 -9.39
C ASN A 136 -0.27 -4.22 -10.31
N SER A 137 0.40 -3.55 -11.24
CA SER A 137 1.35 -4.13 -12.18
C SER A 137 2.21 -3.01 -12.75
N PHE A 138 3.52 -3.25 -12.84
CA PHE A 138 4.45 -2.36 -13.55
C PHE A 138 4.56 -2.69 -15.04
N ARG A 139 3.78 -3.65 -15.54
CA ARG A 139 3.71 -3.99 -16.98
C ARG A 139 2.73 -3.14 -17.77
N HIS A 140 1.90 -2.31 -17.11
CA HIS A 140 1.01 -1.38 -17.80
C HIS A 140 1.82 -0.38 -18.66
N SER A 141 1.23 0.12 -19.75
CA SER A 141 1.89 1.07 -20.65
C SER A 141 2.31 2.36 -19.95
N PHE A 142 1.62 2.75 -18.88
CA PHE A 142 1.99 3.87 -18.00
C PHE A 142 3.46 3.81 -17.56
N PHE A 143 3.96 2.63 -17.22
CA PHE A 143 5.32 2.43 -16.69
C PHE A 143 6.35 2.09 -17.77
N ASN A 144 5.92 1.91 -19.03
CA ASN A 144 6.73 1.36 -20.12
C ASN A 144 6.63 2.14 -21.44
N SER A 145 6.06 3.35 -21.41
CA SER A 145 5.89 4.23 -22.57
C SER A 145 6.61 5.58 -22.40
N SER A 146 7.58 5.65 -21.49
CA SER A 146 8.34 6.87 -21.14
C SER A 146 7.46 8.01 -20.66
N THR A 147 6.42 7.67 -19.89
CA THR A 147 5.49 8.63 -19.28
C THR A 147 6.27 9.70 -18.50
N MET A 148 5.93 10.95 -18.76
CA MET A 148 6.62 12.11 -18.21
C MET A 148 5.79 12.70 -17.07
N LEU A 149 6.21 12.45 -15.82
CA LEU A 149 5.54 12.95 -14.61
C LEU A 149 6.09 14.30 -14.12
N THR A 150 7.21 14.74 -14.70
CA THR A 150 7.88 16.00 -14.38
C THR A 150 7.97 16.89 -15.62
N PRO A 151 8.16 18.22 -15.49
CA PRO A 151 8.25 19.09 -16.66
C PRO A 151 9.41 18.75 -17.63
N GLU A 152 10.51 18.19 -17.12
CA GLU A 152 11.69 17.79 -17.88
C GLU A 152 12.25 16.45 -17.36
N PRO A 153 12.86 15.62 -18.22
CA PRO A 153 13.50 14.38 -17.78
C PRO A 153 14.54 14.61 -16.68
N ILE A 154 14.52 13.78 -15.65
CA ILE A 154 15.50 13.81 -14.57
C ILE A 154 16.84 13.26 -15.09
N PRO A 155 17.95 14.04 -15.02
CA PRO A 155 19.25 13.56 -15.51
C PRO A 155 19.82 12.40 -14.68
N ASP A 156 20.46 11.44 -15.34
CA ASP A 156 21.09 10.27 -14.71
C ASP A 156 22.07 10.67 -13.61
N SER A 157 22.79 11.79 -13.78
CA SER A 157 23.73 12.31 -12.77
C SER A 157 23.05 12.71 -11.45
N VAL A 158 21.77 13.06 -11.47
CA VAL A 158 21.00 13.40 -10.26
C VAL A 158 20.63 12.12 -9.49
N MET A 159 20.26 11.05 -10.20
CA MET A 159 19.81 9.81 -9.58
C MET A 159 20.95 8.83 -9.27
N ALA A 160 22.06 8.85 -10.01
CA ALA A 160 23.16 7.92 -9.85
C ALA A 160 23.69 7.80 -8.39
N PRO A 161 23.87 8.89 -7.62
CA PRO A 161 24.29 8.77 -6.22
C PRO A 161 23.27 8.07 -5.33
N ILE A 162 21.97 8.28 -5.57
CA ILE A 162 20.89 7.65 -4.81
C ILE A 162 20.84 6.16 -5.16
N ILE A 163 20.92 5.81 -6.45
CA ILE A 163 20.90 4.43 -6.94
C ILE A 163 22.08 3.63 -6.37
N ALA A 164 23.29 4.22 -6.34
CA ALA A 164 24.49 3.60 -5.79
C ALA A 164 24.55 3.57 -4.25
N GLY A 165 23.55 4.16 -3.59
CA GLY A 165 23.46 4.21 -2.13
C GLY A 165 23.21 2.84 -1.48
N PRO A 166 23.26 2.77 -0.13
CA PRO A 166 22.97 1.54 0.60
C PRO A 166 21.48 1.17 0.53
N VAL A 167 21.16 -0.07 0.89
CA VAL A 167 19.78 -0.51 1.11
C VAL A 167 19.08 0.39 2.12
N VAL A 168 17.86 0.80 1.80
CA VAL A 168 17.02 1.65 2.64
C VAL A 168 15.73 0.90 2.98
N ILE A 169 15.31 0.98 4.23
CA ILE A 169 14.00 0.49 4.69
C ILE A 169 13.05 1.68 4.73
N GLY A 170 11.81 1.48 4.28
CA GLY A 170 10.80 2.52 4.27
C GLY A 170 10.47 3.03 5.67
N GLU A 171 10.80 4.29 5.95
CA GLU A 171 10.41 5.02 7.17
C GLU A 171 9.85 6.40 6.81
N THR A 172 8.65 6.70 7.31
CA THR A 172 8.08 8.06 7.30
C THR A 172 8.37 8.69 8.65
N ARG A 173 8.80 9.95 8.67
CA ARG A 173 9.13 10.65 9.92
C ARG A 173 7.87 10.95 10.73
N PRO A 174 7.93 11.02 12.07
CA PRO A 174 6.77 11.38 12.89
C PRO A 174 6.18 12.76 12.60
N ASP A 175 6.99 13.70 12.09
CA ASP A 175 6.63 15.08 11.76
C ASP A 175 6.20 15.26 10.29
N ASP A 176 6.18 14.18 9.50
CA ASP A 176 5.65 14.21 8.15
C ASP A 176 4.12 14.37 8.17
N PRO A 177 3.52 15.22 7.33
CA PRO A 177 2.06 15.39 7.27
C PRO A 177 1.28 14.10 6.95
N SER A 178 1.90 13.13 6.28
CA SER A 178 1.31 11.82 6.00
C SER A 178 1.39 10.85 7.18
N ALA A 179 2.19 11.15 8.21
CA ALA A 179 2.37 10.27 9.35
C ALA A 179 1.14 10.25 10.25
N PHE A 180 0.63 9.06 10.53
CA PHE A 180 -0.41 8.87 11.51
C PHE A 180 0.17 8.81 12.93
N ASP A 181 -0.51 9.52 13.83
CA ASP A 181 -0.29 9.47 15.26
C ASP A 181 -1.59 9.11 15.96
N VAL A 182 -1.54 8.26 16.98
CA VAL A 182 -2.74 7.85 17.72
C VAL A 182 -3.45 9.03 18.39
N GLY A 183 -2.73 10.11 18.69
CA GLY A 183 -3.30 11.36 19.19
C GLY A 183 -4.18 12.10 18.18
N GLN A 184 -4.16 11.73 16.90
CA GLN A 184 -5.11 12.23 15.89
C GLN A 184 -6.54 11.75 16.13
N LEU A 185 -6.73 10.73 16.99
CA LEU A 185 -8.04 10.21 17.36
C LEU A 185 -8.32 10.46 18.84
N THR A 186 -9.59 10.70 19.14
CA THR A 186 -10.14 10.67 20.50
C THR A 186 -10.28 9.22 20.98
N PRO A 187 -10.57 8.99 22.29
CA PRO A 187 -10.81 7.65 22.82
C PRO A 187 -11.99 6.89 22.18
N ASP A 188 -12.94 7.60 21.55
CA ASP A 188 -14.07 7.02 20.82
C ASP A 188 -13.80 6.82 19.32
N GLY A 189 -12.55 7.04 18.87
CA GLY A 189 -12.11 6.80 17.49
C GLY A 189 -12.47 7.90 16.49
N SER A 190 -13.14 8.97 16.93
CA SER A 190 -13.38 10.15 16.09
C SER A 190 -12.12 11.01 15.95
N ARG A 191 -12.07 11.87 14.94
CA ARG A 191 -11.00 12.85 14.76
C ARG A 191 -10.83 13.74 15.99
N ASN A 192 -9.61 13.86 16.48
CA ASN A 192 -9.26 14.79 17.55
C ASN A 192 -9.02 16.20 16.98
N PRO A 193 -9.89 17.19 17.24
CA PRO A 193 -9.72 18.56 16.73
C PRO A 193 -8.57 19.31 17.42
N ASP A 194 -8.14 18.86 18.61
CA ASP A 194 -7.08 19.49 19.40
C ASP A 194 -5.69 18.92 19.09
N TYR A 195 -5.59 17.89 18.24
CA TYR A 195 -4.31 17.31 17.85
C TYR A 195 -3.45 18.35 17.12
N LYS A 196 -2.18 18.41 17.51
CA LYS A 196 -1.16 19.22 16.84
C LYS A 196 -0.04 18.30 16.39
N PRO A 197 0.34 18.33 15.10
CA PRO A 197 1.46 17.52 14.63
C PRO A 197 2.74 17.93 15.39
N PRO A 198 3.66 16.98 15.60
CA PRO A 198 4.93 17.28 16.25
C PRO A 198 5.69 18.33 15.42
N ALA A 199 6.36 19.25 16.13
CA ALA A 199 7.16 20.27 15.47
C ALA A 199 8.32 19.60 14.72
N ARG A 200 8.53 20.03 13.46
CA ARG A 200 9.70 19.61 12.69
C ARG A 200 10.98 20.08 13.39
N PRO A 201 11.90 19.18 13.78
CA PRO A 201 13.20 19.58 14.29
C PRO A 201 13.90 20.44 13.24
N GLN A 202 14.38 21.63 13.63
CA GLN A 202 15.27 22.41 12.77
C GLN A 202 16.68 21.86 12.95
N THR A 203 17.15 20.98 12.06
CA THR A 203 18.57 20.63 12.00
C THR A 203 19.20 21.10 10.68
N PRO A 204 20.49 21.49 10.68
CA PRO A 204 21.18 21.95 9.47
C PRO A 204 21.32 20.88 8.37
N ASP A 205 21.14 19.60 8.71
CA ASP A 205 21.39 18.42 7.88
C ASP A 205 20.09 17.61 7.61
N ASP A 206 18.94 18.10 8.08
CA ASP A 206 17.60 17.62 7.71
C ASP A 206 17.27 18.10 6.28
N SER A 207 18.00 17.60 5.29
CA SER A 207 17.64 17.93 3.92
C SER A 207 16.40 17.09 3.54
N ASP A 208 15.22 17.71 3.61
CA ASP A 208 14.04 17.29 2.85
C ASP A 208 14.42 16.98 1.38
N ASP A 209 15.51 17.58 0.89
CA ASP A 209 16.14 17.28 -0.39
C ASP A 209 16.48 15.79 -0.55
N ALA A 210 17.05 15.08 0.44
CA ALA A 210 17.42 13.68 0.26
C ALA A 210 16.18 12.77 0.09
N ALA A 211 15.15 12.98 0.93
CA ALA A 211 13.89 12.25 0.81
C ALA A 211 13.14 12.60 -0.48
N ARG A 212 13.12 13.89 -0.85
CA ARG A 212 12.56 14.38 -2.11
C ARG A 212 13.29 13.79 -3.32
N LEU A 213 14.62 13.84 -3.33
CA LEU A 213 15.47 13.28 -4.38
C LEU A 213 15.26 11.78 -4.51
N ARG A 214 15.07 11.06 -3.40
CA ARG A 214 14.73 9.64 -3.44
C ARG A 214 13.35 9.39 -4.04
N GLY A 215 12.35 10.21 -3.68
CA GLY A 215 11.00 10.15 -4.28
C GLY A 215 11.02 10.29 -5.81
N MET A 216 11.92 11.12 -6.34
CA MET A 216 12.12 11.30 -7.79
C MET A 216 12.59 10.03 -8.53
N LEU A 217 13.05 8.98 -7.83
CA LEU A 217 13.33 7.68 -8.46
C LEU A 217 12.08 7.12 -9.14
N TYR A 218 10.88 7.40 -8.60
CA TYR A 218 9.64 6.93 -9.19
C TYR A 218 9.45 7.51 -10.60
N ASP A 219 9.50 8.84 -10.70
CA ASP A 219 9.36 9.58 -11.96
C ASP A 219 10.48 9.19 -12.94
N TYR A 220 11.71 9.07 -12.43
CA TYR A 220 12.89 8.69 -13.21
C TYR A 220 12.70 7.30 -13.84
N TYR A 221 12.33 6.28 -13.06
CA TYR A 221 12.16 4.92 -13.58
C TYR A 221 10.93 4.75 -14.45
N THR A 222 9.85 5.47 -14.17
CA THR A 222 8.65 5.53 -15.02
C THR A 222 8.99 6.12 -16.39
N HIS A 223 9.74 7.23 -16.44
CA HIS A 223 10.17 7.82 -17.71
C HIS A 223 11.21 6.95 -18.46
N LYS A 224 12.11 6.29 -17.74
CA LYS A 224 13.16 5.44 -18.31
C LYS A 224 12.69 4.01 -18.67
N ASN A 225 11.44 3.64 -18.38
CA ASN A 225 10.88 2.30 -18.61
C ASN A 225 11.64 1.18 -17.89
N GLN A 226 12.14 1.44 -16.67
CA GLN A 226 13.02 0.50 -15.96
C GLN A 226 12.32 -0.35 -14.92
N TRP A 227 11.02 -0.13 -14.66
CA TRP A 227 10.30 -0.93 -13.67
C TRP A 227 10.26 -2.41 -14.00
N VAL A 228 10.12 -2.77 -15.27
CA VAL A 228 10.15 -4.17 -15.71
C VAL A 228 11.54 -4.80 -15.53
N GLU A 229 12.62 -4.03 -15.66
CA GLU A 229 13.97 -4.51 -15.34
C GLU A 229 14.11 -4.80 -13.85
N LEU A 230 13.54 -3.94 -12.99
CA LEU A 230 13.64 -4.04 -11.55
C LEU A 230 12.73 -5.12 -10.92
N LEU A 231 11.55 -5.34 -11.48
CA LEU A 231 10.47 -6.12 -10.86
C LEU A 231 9.83 -7.17 -11.78
N GLY A 232 10.21 -7.24 -13.06
CA GLY A 232 9.52 -8.06 -14.06
C GLY A 232 9.64 -9.57 -13.84
N ASP A 233 10.59 -10.04 -13.04
CA ASP A 233 10.73 -11.45 -12.67
C ASP A 233 9.68 -11.91 -11.66
N VAL A 234 9.20 -11.00 -10.80
CA VAL A 234 8.11 -11.25 -9.85
C VAL A 234 6.77 -10.72 -10.35
N ASP A 235 6.73 -9.73 -11.24
CA ASP A 235 5.48 -9.21 -11.80
C ASP A 235 5.05 -10.01 -13.04
N PRO A 236 3.97 -10.83 -12.98
CA PRO A 236 3.47 -11.54 -14.16
C PRO A 236 2.53 -10.68 -15.02
N GLY A 237 2.12 -9.49 -14.57
CA GLY A 237 1.02 -8.73 -15.14
C GLY A 237 -0.27 -9.54 -15.24
N TYR A 238 -1.09 -9.26 -16.26
CA TYR A 238 -2.40 -9.90 -16.43
C TYR A 238 -2.66 -10.56 -17.79
N ALA A 239 -1.67 -10.61 -18.68
CA ALA A 239 -1.83 -11.27 -19.98
C ALA A 239 -2.31 -12.74 -19.84
N TRP A 240 -1.82 -13.43 -18.80
CA TRP A 240 -2.21 -14.80 -18.47
C TRP A 240 -3.71 -14.97 -18.19
N ALA A 241 -4.39 -13.94 -17.68
CA ALA A 241 -5.80 -14.03 -17.29
C ALA A 241 -6.75 -14.10 -18.51
N LYS A 242 -6.26 -13.64 -19.67
CA LYS A 242 -7.00 -13.63 -20.94
C LYS A 242 -6.81 -14.91 -21.75
N GLU A 243 -5.96 -15.83 -21.30
CA GLU A 243 -5.73 -17.11 -21.97
C GLU A 243 -6.96 -18.02 -21.84
N ASP A 244 -7.41 -18.64 -22.95
CA ASP A 244 -8.47 -19.65 -22.92
C ASP A 244 -7.93 -21.02 -22.49
N ALA A 245 -7.29 -21.05 -21.33
CA ALA A 245 -6.74 -22.25 -20.70
C ALA A 245 -7.46 -22.49 -19.37
N ALA A 246 -7.76 -23.76 -19.06
CA ALA A 246 -8.40 -24.13 -17.79
C ALA A 246 -7.60 -23.65 -16.57
N GLY A 247 -6.27 -23.64 -16.66
CA GLY A 247 -5.38 -23.14 -15.61
C GLY A 247 -5.52 -21.63 -15.37
N ALA A 248 -5.67 -20.84 -16.43
CA ALA A 248 -5.90 -19.39 -16.31
C ALA A 248 -7.25 -19.10 -15.65
N LYS A 249 -8.32 -19.78 -16.09
CA LYS A 249 -9.67 -19.67 -15.50
C LYS A 249 -9.68 -20.03 -14.01
N ALA A 250 -9.06 -21.14 -13.63
CA ALA A 250 -8.96 -21.54 -12.23
C ALA A 250 -8.15 -20.54 -11.39
N ARG A 251 -7.10 -19.93 -11.97
CA ARG A 251 -6.31 -18.90 -11.29
C ARG A 251 -7.10 -17.61 -11.08
N VAL A 252 -7.93 -17.19 -12.05
CA VAL A 252 -8.87 -16.07 -11.88
C VAL A 252 -9.92 -16.41 -10.83
N GLU A 253 -10.50 -17.62 -10.86
CA GLU A 253 -11.49 -18.06 -9.88
C GLU A 253 -10.95 -18.04 -8.44
N ALA A 254 -9.68 -18.41 -8.26
CA ALA A 254 -8.99 -18.37 -6.97
C ALA A 254 -8.48 -16.97 -6.57
N TRP A 255 -8.63 -15.95 -7.42
CA TRP A 255 -8.18 -14.59 -7.11
C TRP A 255 -8.98 -14.02 -5.92
N PRO A 256 -8.34 -13.36 -4.93
CA PRO A 256 -9.04 -12.75 -3.82
C PRO A 256 -10.00 -11.64 -4.31
N PRO A 257 -11.21 -11.51 -3.73
CA PRO A 257 -12.03 -10.33 -3.93
C PRO A 257 -11.21 -9.05 -3.70
N THR A 258 -11.22 -8.16 -4.68
CA THR A 258 -10.38 -6.95 -4.71
C THR A 258 -11.28 -5.73 -4.78
N VAL A 259 -11.11 -4.81 -3.83
CA VAL A 259 -11.79 -3.51 -3.82
C VAL A 259 -10.76 -2.42 -4.09
N ILE A 260 -11.02 -1.59 -5.08
CA ILE A 260 -10.17 -0.48 -5.48
C ILE A 260 -11.01 0.79 -5.42
N PHE A 261 -10.47 1.85 -4.81
CA PHE A 261 -10.95 3.20 -5.07
C PHE A 261 -9.84 4.02 -5.75
N HIS A 262 -10.20 4.76 -6.80
CA HIS A 262 -9.23 5.44 -7.66
C HIS A 262 -9.78 6.78 -8.17
N GLY A 263 -9.00 7.87 -8.04
CA GLY A 263 -9.38 9.17 -8.58
C GLY A 263 -9.17 9.28 -10.09
N ASN A 264 -10.15 9.76 -10.87
CA ASN A 264 -9.98 9.84 -12.33
C ASN A 264 -9.11 11.02 -12.82
N ALA A 265 -8.63 11.87 -11.91
CA ALA A 265 -7.66 12.93 -12.18
C ALA A 265 -6.27 12.59 -11.57
N ASP A 266 -6.00 11.31 -11.34
CA ASP A 266 -4.71 10.81 -10.88
C ASP A 266 -3.70 10.78 -12.02
N TYR A 267 -2.67 11.63 -11.92
CA TYR A 267 -1.59 11.73 -12.89
C TYR A 267 -0.35 10.93 -12.47
N ASP A 268 -0.25 10.53 -11.20
CA ASP A 268 0.90 9.80 -10.67
C ASP A 268 0.76 8.30 -10.88
N VAL A 269 -0.48 7.80 -10.90
CA VAL A 269 -0.85 6.46 -11.33
C VAL A 269 -2.16 6.58 -12.12
N GLU A 270 -2.11 6.46 -13.44
CA GLU A 270 -3.34 6.64 -14.22
C GLU A 270 -4.41 5.60 -13.88
N LEU A 271 -5.68 6.02 -13.91
CA LEU A 271 -6.85 5.16 -13.64
C LEU A 271 -6.84 3.87 -14.48
N ALA A 272 -6.34 3.95 -15.71
CA ALA A 272 -6.24 2.81 -16.64
C ALA A 272 -5.45 1.63 -16.07
N VAL A 273 -4.50 1.87 -15.16
CA VAL A 273 -3.79 0.79 -14.44
C VAL A 273 -4.78 -0.05 -13.63
N SER A 274 -5.75 0.57 -12.96
CA SER A 274 -6.79 -0.15 -12.20
C SER A 274 -7.87 -0.76 -13.10
N GLU A 275 -8.20 -0.10 -14.21
CA GLU A 275 -9.12 -0.63 -15.21
C GLU A 275 -8.56 -1.90 -15.88
N GLU A 276 -7.27 -1.95 -16.23
CA GLU A 276 -6.64 -3.14 -16.82
C GLU A 276 -6.76 -4.36 -15.89
N MET A 277 -6.57 -4.18 -14.58
CA MET A 277 -6.73 -5.25 -13.60
C MET A 277 -8.19 -5.75 -13.58
N ARG A 278 -9.17 -4.85 -13.52
CA ARG A 278 -10.60 -5.20 -13.57
C ARG A 278 -10.94 -5.92 -14.86
N ASP A 279 -10.54 -5.38 -16.00
CA ASP A 279 -10.89 -5.91 -17.32
C ASP A 279 -10.25 -7.28 -17.58
N SER A 280 -9.08 -7.53 -16.97
CA SER A 280 -8.38 -8.81 -17.10
C SER A 280 -8.90 -9.89 -16.14
N LEU A 281 -9.34 -9.52 -14.93
CA LEU A 281 -9.77 -10.46 -13.89
C LEU A 281 -11.29 -10.61 -13.78
N GLY A 282 -12.06 -9.67 -14.31
CA GLY A 282 -13.53 -9.62 -14.22
C GLY A 282 -14.07 -8.77 -13.07
N GLU A 283 -15.26 -8.20 -13.28
CA GLU A 283 -15.98 -7.39 -12.29
C GLU A 283 -16.48 -8.22 -11.08
N ASP A 284 -16.55 -9.55 -11.23
CA ASP A 284 -16.84 -10.46 -10.12
C ASP A 284 -15.68 -10.57 -9.13
N LYS A 285 -14.46 -10.26 -9.59
CA LYS A 285 -13.24 -10.27 -8.77
C LYS A 285 -12.81 -8.88 -8.32
N VAL A 286 -12.99 -7.88 -9.18
CA VAL A 286 -12.47 -6.53 -8.96
C VAL A 286 -13.61 -5.52 -8.96
N THR A 287 -13.91 -4.98 -7.80
CA THR A 287 -14.79 -3.82 -7.64
C THR A 287 -13.94 -2.55 -7.73
N LEU A 288 -14.07 -1.81 -8.83
CA LEU A 288 -13.40 -0.52 -9.04
C LEU A 288 -14.38 0.63 -8.82
N LEU A 289 -14.11 1.44 -7.81
CA LEU A 289 -14.88 2.63 -7.44
C LEU A 289 -14.10 3.87 -7.86
N VAL A 290 -14.71 4.72 -8.69
CA VAL A 290 -14.04 5.91 -9.23
C VAL A 290 -14.44 7.14 -8.44
N ALA A 291 -13.45 7.89 -7.96
CA ALA A 291 -13.64 9.18 -7.28
C ALA A 291 -13.48 10.32 -8.28
N GLU A 292 -14.59 10.92 -8.68
CA GLU A 292 -14.64 11.95 -9.72
C GLU A 292 -13.83 13.19 -9.34
N GLY A 293 -12.98 13.65 -10.27
CA GLY A 293 -12.12 14.82 -10.14
C GLY A 293 -11.00 14.72 -9.10
N GLN A 294 -10.82 13.56 -8.45
CA GLN A 294 -9.78 13.41 -7.43
C GLN A 294 -8.45 12.98 -8.04
N GLY A 295 -7.37 13.53 -7.50
CA GLY A 295 -6.00 13.15 -7.85
C GLY A 295 -5.44 12.02 -7.00
N HIS A 296 -4.13 11.79 -7.14
CA HIS A 296 -3.42 10.77 -6.38
C HIS A 296 -3.50 11.02 -4.87
N LEU A 297 -3.72 9.96 -4.09
CA LEU A 297 -3.69 9.93 -2.63
C LEU A 297 -4.58 11.00 -1.96
N TYR A 298 -5.74 11.31 -2.57
CA TYR A 298 -6.68 12.31 -2.06
C TYR A 298 -7.20 12.00 -0.63
N ASP A 299 -7.12 10.74 -0.22
CA ASP A 299 -7.57 10.19 1.06
C ASP A 299 -6.51 10.20 2.16
N LEU A 300 -5.23 10.41 1.82
CA LEU A 300 -4.06 10.10 2.67
C LEU A 300 -4.11 10.69 4.09
N VAL A 301 -4.69 11.87 4.23
CA VAL A 301 -4.77 12.62 5.52
C VAL A 301 -6.22 12.80 5.98
N LYS A 302 -7.15 12.05 5.40
CA LYS A 302 -8.59 12.19 5.63
C LYS A 302 -9.08 11.19 6.67
N PHE A 303 -10.12 11.61 7.38
CA PHE A 303 -10.85 10.80 8.35
C PHE A 303 -12.13 10.26 7.70
N ILE A 304 -12.63 9.11 8.16
CA ILE A 304 -13.76 8.42 7.50
C ILE A 304 -15.04 9.28 7.51
N GLU A 305 -15.20 10.14 8.52
CA GLU A 305 -16.28 11.09 8.70
C GLU A 305 -16.13 12.39 7.90
N ASP A 306 -14.98 12.65 7.27
CA ASP A 306 -14.76 13.89 6.52
C ASP A 306 -15.76 13.96 5.34
N ASP A 307 -16.47 15.10 5.25
CA ASP A 307 -17.30 15.49 4.10
C ASP A 307 -16.45 16.20 3.04
N ALA A 308 -15.38 15.51 2.61
CA ALA A 308 -14.47 15.97 1.56
C ALA A 308 -14.76 15.23 0.24
N PRO A 309 -14.51 15.86 -0.93
CA PRO A 309 -14.64 15.20 -2.22
C PRO A 309 -13.91 13.85 -2.27
N GLY A 310 -14.57 12.82 -2.82
CA GLY A 310 -14.06 11.44 -2.95
C GLY A 310 -14.15 10.56 -1.70
N MET A 311 -14.47 11.12 -0.53
CA MET A 311 -14.60 10.32 0.70
C MET A 311 -15.86 9.44 0.72
N ASP A 312 -16.86 9.77 -0.08
CA ASP A 312 -18.01 8.91 -0.35
C ASP A 312 -17.60 7.61 -1.06
N THR A 313 -16.66 7.71 -2.01
CA THR A 313 -16.03 6.56 -2.67
C THR A 313 -15.24 5.71 -1.67
N VAL A 314 -14.48 6.34 -0.76
CA VAL A 314 -13.75 5.61 0.32
C VAL A 314 -14.74 4.86 1.22
N ARG A 315 -15.83 5.51 1.66
CA ARG A 315 -16.87 4.86 2.46
C ARG A 315 -17.58 3.72 1.72
N GLU A 316 -17.79 3.84 0.41
CA GLU A 316 -18.32 2.74 -0.41
C GLU A 316 -17.32 1.57 -0.47
N ALA A 317 -16.02 1.83 -0.63
CA ALA A 317 -14.99 0.80 -0.63
C ALA A 317 -14.99 0.01 0.70
N VAL A 318 -15.14 0.72 1.82
CA VAL A 318 -15.27 0.12 3.15
C VAL A 318 -16.55 -0.75 3.24
N ARG A 319 -17.69 -0.28 2.71
CA ARG A 319 -18.93 -1.08 2.65
C ARG A 319 -18.77 -2.34 1.81
N CYS A 320 -18.08 -2.27 0.67
CA CYS A 320 -17.78 -3.44 -0.15
C CYS A 320 -16.94 -4.46 0.64
N LEU A 321 -15.94 -3.99 1.38
CA LEU A 321 -15.08 -4.83 2.21
C LEU A 321 -15.87 -5.52 3.33
N ASP A 322 -16.76 -4.80 4.02
CA ASP A 322 -17.66 -5.39 5.01
C ASP A 322 -18.54 -6.49 4.40
N GLY A 323 -19.06 -6.25 3.19
CA GLY A 323 -19.84 -7.23 2.44
C GLY A 323 -19.04 -8.50 2.09
N ILE A 324 -17.75 -8.38 1.78
CA ILE A 324 -16.87 -9.54 1.53
C ILE A 324 -16.72 -10.37 2.80
N ILE A 325 -16.50 -9.72 3.94
CA ILE A 325 -16.23 -10.40 5.21
C ILE A 325 -17.49 -11.07 5.77
N ALA A 326 -18.66 -10.46 5.59
CA ALA A 326 -19.93 -11.04 6.01
C ALA A 326 -20.32 -12.32 5.27
N ARG A 327 -19.73 -12.59 4.09
CA ARG A 327 -20.00 -13.79 3.27
C ARG A 327 -19.10 -14.99 3.60
N GLN A 328 -18.19 -14.85 4.57
CA GLN A 328 -17.09 -15.79 4.86
C GLN A 328 -17.21 -16.40 6.25
#